data_AF-A0A7V5VL82-F1
#
_entry.id   AF-A0A7V5VL82-F1
#
_cell.length_a   1.000
_cell.length_b   1.000
_cell.length_c   1.000
_cell.angle_alpha   90.00
_cell.angle_beta   90.00
_cell.angle_gamma   90.00
#
_symmetry.space_group_name_H-M   'P 1'
#
loop_
_entity.id
_entity.type
_entity.pdbx_description
1 polymer ?
#
loop_
_entity_poly.entity_id
_entity_poly.type
_entity_poly.pdbx_seq_one_letter_code
_entity_poly.pdbx_strand_id
1 'polypeptide(L)'
;ALDLNAYEYRPRQKAKFPHLEQFEKLPLEERLRALVNHDSREGRFLWKLHAETLRYTAQHAPNLADDPIAIDHAIKWGFNREIGPFQTWDALGVRETAERMEREGMQVPEMVQNLLRFGRKAFYETADTGDTTVYVWLGAGQVAPYRPDPEFLTPTNMARHCPEVERNADASVYDLGDGVFCVGIHSKMNVLGPGVMEMLYKGADRAEREGVGLVVTGIGEHFSVGFNLQLFLMMIGTGDFDELLMGGKAFQDSLLRLRYAKVPVVAATFGYTLGGACELAMHCDRVVASAETYIGLPEVGVGIIPAGGGTSTMLYRALSSLPPNADPYPAIRRVMETLGFGKVATSALEGEQYGFLRKGVDTISINPDRILWLAKQEVLHLAEQGYTPPEEPKVMAYGNAVLTRLLIELHNLKRGNFITEHDFTVASQIAYVLAGGDLSQPTEMPLSYFYQLEIQVVGYLAQQPKTWDRMRHMLETGKPLRN
;
A
#
# COMPACT_ATOMS: atom_id res chain seq x y z
N ALA A 1 -1.62 26.08 -19.29
CA ALA A 1 -0.43 25.65 -20.06
C ALA A 1 -0.15 26.73 -21.10
N LEU A 2 1.12 27.12 -21.27
CA LEU A 2 1.51 28.10 -22.29
C LEU A 2 1.40 27.48 -23.67
N ASP A 3 0.69 28.13 -24.58
CA ASP A 3 0.71 27.81 -26.00
C ASP A 3 1.94 28.47 -26.64
N LEU A 4 2.88 27.68 -27.13
CA LEU A 4 4.16 28.19 -27.67
C LEU A 4 4.01 28.88 -29.04
N ASN A 5 2.88 28.70 -29.73
CA ASN A 5 2.64 29.37 -31.01
C ASN A 5 1.92 30.71 -30.80
N ALA A 6 0.92 30.74 -29.92
CA ALA A 6 0.15 31.95 -29.63
C ALA A 6 0.77 32.82 -28.51
N TYR A 7 1.70 32.27 -27.73
CA TYR A 7 2.24 32.88 -26.50
C TYR A 7 1.16 33.23 -25.46
N GLU A 8 0.06 32.50 -25.46
CA GLU A 8 -1.08 32.69 -24.54
C GLU A 8 -1.28 31.48 -23.62
N TYR A 9 -1.92 31.71 -22.47
CA TYR A 9 -2.27 30.63 -21.56
C TYR A 9 -3.59 29.98 -21.97
N ARG A 10 -3.59 28.64 -22.09
CA ARG A 10 -4.78 27.82 -22.32
C ARG A 10 -4.98 26.76 -21.23
N PRO A 11 -6.20 26.20 -21.06
CA PRO A 11 -6.41 25.04 -20.20
C PRO A 11 -5.44 23.91 -20.55
N ARG A 12 -4.89 23.24 -19.52
CA ARG A 12 -3.97 22.11 -19.71
C ARG A 12 -4.71 20.98 -20.42
N GLN A 13 -4.19 20.55 -21.56
CA GLN A 13 -4.68 19.36 -22.25
C GLN A 13 -3.77 18.18 -21.92
N LYS A 14 -4.34 17.04 -21.52
CA LYS A 14 -3.58 15.78 -21.40
C LYS A 14 -3.22 15.30 -22.80
N ALA A 15 -1.95 14.96 -23.01
CA ALA A 15 -1.52 14.29 -24.23
C ALA A 15 -2.24 12.93 -24.33
N LYS A 16 -2.66 12.56 -25.54
CA LYS A 16 -3.27 11.26 -25.84
C LYS A 16 -2.52 10.64 -27.00
N PHE A 17 -2.19 9.35 -26.87
CA PHE A 17 -1.45 8.61 -27.89
C PHE A 17 -2.16 7.29 -28.17
N PRO A 18 -3.30 7.30 -28.88
CA PRO A 18 -4.13 6.10 -29.08
C PRO A 18 -3.37 4.92 -29.69
N HIS A 19 -2.40 5.19 -30.57
CA HIS A 19 -1.55 4.17 -31.19
C HIS A 19 -0.58 3.47 -30.22
N LEU A 20 -0.37 4.01 -29.02
CA LEU A 20 0.50 3.45 -27.99
C LEU A 20 -0.28 2.81 -26.84
N GLU A 21 -1.59 3.02 -26.74
CA GLU A 21 -2.43 2.51 -25.64
C GLU A 21 -2.35 0.98 -25.50
N GLN A 22 -2.17 0.26 -26.62
CA GLN A 22 -2.01 -1.19 -26.64
C GLN A 22 -0.79 -1.69 -25.85
N PHE A 23 0.22 -0.85 -25.62
CA PHE A 23 1.44 -1.22 -24.89
C PHE A 23 1.36 -0.94 -23.40
N GLU A 24 0.38 -0.17 -22.91
CA GLU A 24 0.33 0.27 -21.51
C GLU A 24 0.30 -0.90 -20.51
N LYS A 25 -0.34 -2.00 -20.91
CA LYS A 25 -0.52 -3.21 -20.09
C LYS A 25 0.62 -4.22 -20.20
N LEU A 26 1.59 -3.99 -21.08
CA LEU A 26 2.74 -4.88 -21.18
C LEU A 26 3.64 -4.76 -19.94
N PRO A 27 4.31 -5.84 -19.51
CA PRO A 27 5.37 -5.76 -18.51
C PRO A 27 6.41 -4.70 -18.87
N LEU A 28 7.04 -4.07 -17.88
CA LEU A 28 7.91 -2.90 -18.07
C LEU A 28 8.94 -3.08 -19.19
N GLU A 29 9.65 -4.21 -19.22
CA GLU A 29 10.68 -4.49 -20.23
C GLU A 29 10.11 -4.61 -21.65
N GLU A 30 9.03 -5.38 -21.80
CA GLU A 30 8.33 -5.55 -23.07
C GLU A 30 7.72 -4.24 -23.56
N ARG A 31 7.11 -3.49 -22.63
CA ARG A 31 6.55 -2.15 -22.88
C ARG A 31 7.63 -1.20 -23.36
N LEU A 32 8.77 -1.16 -22.67
CA LEU A 32 9.89 -0.30 -23.04
C LEU A 32 10.42 -0.64 -24.43
N ARG A 33 10.67 -1.93 -24.72
CA ARG A 33 11.09 -2.40 -26.06
C ARG A 33 10.09 -2.03 -27.14
N ALA A 34 8.79 -2.25 -26.90
CA ALA A 34 7.75 -1.93 -27.87
C ALA A 34 7.70 -0.42 -28.17
N LEU A 35 7.81 0.41 -27.12
CA LEU A 35 7.75 1.87 -27.26
C LEU A 35 8.94 2.44 -28.03
N VAL A 36 10.18 2.05 -27.72
CA VAL A 36 11.37 2.62 -28.38
C VAL A 36 11.55 2.13 -29.82
N ASN A 37 10.92 1.01 -30.18
CA ASN A 37 10.95 0.45 -31.53
C ASN A 37 9.73 0.85 -32.37
N HIS A 38 8.81 1.65 -31.82
CA HIS A 38 7.64 2.10 -32.56
C HIS A 38 8.00 3.22 -33.55
N ASP A 39 7.51 3.13 -34.79
CA ASP A 39 7.75 4.10 -35.88
C ASP A 39 7.03 5.45 -35.70
N SER A 40 6.47 5.72 -34.52
CA SER A 40 5.77 6.97 -34.24
C SER A 40 6.77 8.08 -33.91
N ARG A 41 6.30 9.33 -33.92
CA ARG A 41 7.11 10.46 -33.44
C ARG A 41 7.53 10.26 -31.98
N GLU A 42 6.62 9.72 -31.18
CA GLU A 42 6.81 9.44 -29.76
C GLU A 42 7.82 8.30 -29.55
N GLY A 43 7.73 7.22 -30.32
CA GLY A 43 8.70 6.12 -30.25
C GLY A 43 10.12 6.56 -30.63
N ARG A 44 10.25 7.36 -31.70
CA ARG A 44 11.54 8.00 -32.06
C ARG A 44 12.08 8.92 -30.96
N PHE A 45 11.21 9.69 -30.32
CA PHE A 45 11.60 10.55 -29.20
C PHE A 45 12.09 9.74 -28.01
N LEU A 46 11.36 8.69 -27.62
CA LEU A 46 11.74 7.80 -26.52
C LEU A 46 13.06 7.10 -26.81
N TRP A 47 13.25 6.56 -28.02
CA TRP A 47 14.52 5.99 -28.42
C TRP A 47 15.67 6.99 -28.27
N LYS A 48 15.53 8.20 -28.82
CA LYS A 48 16.58 9.23 -28.74
C LYS A 48 16.92 9.57 -27.28
N LEU A 49 15.90 9.78 -26.44
CA LEU A 49 16.06 10.08 -25.02
C LEU A 49 16.82 8.96 -24.30
N HIS A 50 16.39 7.71 -24.48
CA HIS A 50 17.03 6.56 -23.85
C HIS A 50 18.45 6.35 -24.41
N ALA A 51 18.65 6.38 -25.72
CA ALA A 51 19.97 6.20 -26.33
C ALA A 51 20.99 7.23 -25.84
N GLU A 52 20.62 8.52 -25.78
CA GLU A 52 21.51 9.57 -25.26
C GLU A 52 21.82 9.38 -23.77
N THR A 53 20.80 9.04 -22.95
CA THR A 53 20.96 8.80 -21.51
C THR A 53 21.83 7.58 -21.23
N LEU A 54 21.58 6.47 -21.93
CA LEU A 54 22.30 5.21 -21.80
C LEU A 54 23.75 5.34 -22.26
N ARG A 55 23.99 6.08 -23.33
CA ARG A 55 25.35 6.38 -23.81
C ARG A 55 26.11 7.21 -22.79
N TYR A 56 25.51 8.29 -22.31
CA TYR A 56 26.14 9.19 -21.33
C TYR A 56 26.49 8.44 -20.03
N THR A 57 25.52 7.72 -19.47
CA THR A 57 25.71 6.99 -18.21
C THR A 57 26.80 5.93 -18.34
N ALA A 58 26.80 5.10 -19.39
CA ALA A 58 27.83 4.08 -19.58
C ALA A 58 29.21 4.65 -19.97
N GLN A 59 29.30 5.82 -20.61
CA GLN A 59 30.58 6.51 -20.85
C GLN A 59 31.21 7.03 -19.57
N HIS A 60 30.40 7.51 -18.63
CA HIS A 60 30.89 8.15 -17.42
C HIS A 60 30.88 7.25 -16.19
N ALA A 61 30.25 6.08 -16.25
CA ALA A 61 30.08 5.18 -15.11
C ALA A 61 31.35 4.88 -14.33
N PRO A 62 32.51 4.57 -14.95
CA PRO A 62 33.76 4.32 -14.21
C PRO A 62 34.23 5.51 -13.35
N ASN A 63 33.76 6.73 -13.66
CA ASN A 63 34.06 7.95 -12.91
C ASN A 63 32.94 8.34 -11.93
N LEU A 64 31.75 7.75 -12.05
CA LEU A 64 30.56 8.10 -11.26
C LEU A 64 30.41 7.22 -10.01
N ALA A 65 30.70 5.93 -10.13
CA ALA A 65 30.55 4.98 -9.03
C ALA A 65 31.47 3.76 -9.24
N ASP A 66 31.67 3.00 -8.16
CA ASP A 66 32.46 1.76 -8.19
C ASP A 66 31.76 0.63 -8.98
N ASP A 67 30.43 0.70 -9.12
CA ASP A 67 29.64 -0.28 -9.85
C ASP A 67 28.37 0.33 -10.54
N PRO A 68 27.87 -0.31 -11.60
CA PRO A 68 26.60 0.03 -12.25
C PRO A 68 25.37 0.09 -11.35
N ILE A 69 25.27 -0.76 -10.33
CA ILE A 69 24.05 -0.85 -9.52
C ILE A 69 23.89 0.35 -8.61
N ALA A 70 24.99 0.94 -8.12
CA ALA A 70 24.99 2.20 -7.39
C ALA A 70 24.41 3.35 -8.23
N ILE A 71 24.74 3.40 -9.53
CA ILE A 71 24.18 4.39 -10.46
C ILE A 71 22.68 4.14 -10.66
N ASP A 72 22.28 2.88 -10.82
CA ASP A 72 20.86 2.52 -10.95
C ASP A 72 20.07 2.91 -9.69
N HIS A 73 20.60 2.62 -8.50
CA HIS A 73 20.00 3.03 -7.23
C HIS A 73 19.91 4.54 -7.08
N ALA A 74 20.95 5.30 -7.44
CA ALA A 74 20.91 6.76 -7.40
C ALA A 74 19.78 7.32 -8.28
N ILE A 75 19.57 6.72 -9.45
CA ILE A 75 18.49 7.13 -10.36
C ILE A 75 17.11 6.69 -9.85
N LYS A 76 16.98 5.46 -9.36
CA LYS A 76 15.72 4.94 -8.80
C LYS A 76 15.29 5.74 -7.58
N TRP A 77 16.17 5.88 -6.59
CA TRP A 77 15.87 6.52 -5.31
C TRP A 77 15.84 8.04 -5.41
N GLY A 78 16.73 8.65 -6.21
CA GLY A 78 16.84 10.10 -6.32
C GLY A 78 15.81 10.74 -7.24
N PHE A 79 15.28 9.99 -8.22
CA PHE A 79 14.41 10.53 -9.27
C PHE A 79 13.12 9.71 -9.48
N ASN A 80 12.80 8.82 -8.55
CA ASN A 80 11.60 7.98 -8.53
C ASN A 80 11.36 7.25 -9.87
N ARG A 81 12.40 6.55 -10.35
CA ARG A 81 12.29 5.66 -11.53
C ARG A 81 12.14 4.21 -11.08
N GLU A 82 11.36 3.43 -11.85
CA GLU A 82 11.22 1.99 -11.61
C GLU A 82 12.54 1.23 -11.84
N ILE A 83 13.28 1.60 -12.89
CA ILE A 83 14.58 1.01 -13.25
C ILE A 83 15.64 2.08 -13.54
N GLY A 84 16.90 1.73 -13.27
CA GLY A 84 18.06 2.55 -13.58
C GLY A 84 18.56 2.40 -15.03
N PRO A 85 19.54 3.20 -15.46
CA PRO A 85 20.12 3.14 -16.81
C PRO A 85 20.70 1.76 -17.18
N PHE A 86 21.40 1.04 -16.30
CA PHE A 86 21.97 -0.26 -16.64
C PHE A 86 20.92 -1.36 -16.69
N GLN A 87 19.92 -1.30 -15.80
CA GLN A 87 18.71 -2.11 -15.93
C GLN A 87 17.95 -1.82 -17.22
N THR A 88 17.95 -0.57 -17.69
CA THR A 88 17.36 -0.17 -18.98
C THR A 88 18.15 -0.75 -20.16
N TRP A 89 19.49 -0.79 -20.09
CA TRP A 89 20.33 -1.50 -21.07
C TRP A 89 19.94 -2.97 -21.20
N ASP A 90 19.80 -3.67 -20.06
CA ASP A 90 19.41 -5.08 -20.03
C ASP A 90 17.98 -5.29 -20.52
N ALA A 91 17.05 -4.43 -20.08
CA ALA A 91 15.66 -4.45 -20.51
C ALA A 91 15.53 -4.24 -22.03
N LEU A 92 16.35 -3.41 -22.67
CA LEU A 92 16.32 -3.20 -24.13
C LEU A 92 17.05 -4.29 -24.93
N GLY A 93 17.95 -5.03 -24.29
CA GLY A 93 18.90 -5.92 -24.94
C GLY A 93 20.17 -5.17 -25.32
N VAL A 94 21.29 -5.52 -24.67
CA VAL A 94 22.56 -4.76 -24.80
C VAL A 94 23.10 -4.80 -26.23
N ARG A 95 23.07 -5.98 -26.86
CA ARG A 95 23.59 -6.17 -28.22
C ARG A 95 22.74 -5.40 -29.24
N GLU A 96 21.44 -5.59 -29.19
CA GLU A 96 20.47 -4.99 -30.11
C GLU A 96 20.52 -3.45 -30.02
N THR A 97 20.64 -2.93 -28.80
CA THR A 97 20.77 -1.49 -28.53
C THR A 97 22.09 -0.94 -29.09
N ALA A 98 23.21 -1.63 -28.87
CA ALA A 98 24.52 -1.23 -29.39
C ALA A 98 24.55 -1.24 -30.93
N GLU A 99 24.05 -2.31 -31.57
CA GLU A 99 23.98 -2.43 -33.02
C GLU A 99 23.07 -1.36 -33.64
N ARG A 100 21.98 -0.98 -32.97
CA ARG A 100 21.14 0.14 -33.41
C ARG A 100 21.85 1.49 -33.27
N MET A 101 22.55 1.73 -32.17
CA MET A 101 23.36 2.94 -31.99
C MET A 101 24.40 3.10 -33.10
N GLU A 102 25.13 2.04 -33.45
CA GLU A 102 26.13 2.07 -34.53
C GLU A 102 25.49 2.37 -35.89
N ARG A 103 24.37 1.71 -36.23
CA ARG A 103 23.63 1.97 -37.47
C ARG A 103 23.16 3.42 -37.59
N GLU A 104 22.83 4.04 -36.48
CA GLU A 104 22.41 5.44 -36.40
C GLU A 104 23.58 6.42 -36.21
N GLY A 105 24.83 5.95 -36.30
CA GLY A 105 26.04 6.79 -36.23
C GLY A 105 26.39 7.28 -34.82
N MET A 106 25.87 6.63 -33.78
CA MET A 106 26.19 6.94 -32.39
C MET A 106 27.37 6.11 -31.92
N GLN A 107 28.30 6.73 -31.18
CA GLN A 107 29.41 6.02 -30.56
C GLN A 107 28.92 5.13 -29.41
N VAL A 108 29.15 3.82 -29.51
CA VAL A 108 28.87 2.87 -28.42
C VAL A 108 29.92 3.07 -27.31
N PRO A 109 29.52 3.17 -26.03
CA PRO A 109 30.45 3.33 -24.90
C PRO A 109 31.46 2.16 -24.80
N GLU A 110 32.71 2.44 -24.42
CA GLU A 110 33.76 1.41 -24.27
C GLU A 110 33.34 0.30 -23.30
N MET A 111 32.67 0.67 -22.20
CA MET A 111 32.10 -0.25 -21.23
C MET A 111 31.18 -1.28 -21.92
N VAL A 112 30.27 -0.85 -22.78
CA VAL A 112 29.35 -1.74 -23.51
C VAL A 112 30.09 -2.60 -24.53
N GLN A 113 31.04 -2.02 -25.27
CA GLN A 113 31.86 -2.77 -26.23
C GLN A 113 32.64 -3.91 -25.54
N ASN A 114 33.26 -3.60 -24.40
CA ASN A 114 33.99 -4.57 -23.60
C ASN A 114 33.06 -5.67 -23.08
N LEU A 115 31.86 -5.33 -22.57
CA LEU A 115 30.85 -6.30 -22.11
C LEU A 115 30.52 -7.32 -23.22
N LEU A 116 30.23 -6.84 -24.43
CA LEU A 116 29.93 -7.69 -25.59
C LEU A 116 31.16 -8.50 -26.05
N ARG A 117 32.36 -7.92 -26.00
CA ARG A 117 33.63 -8.61 -26.34
C ARG A 117 33.91 -9.80 -25.41
N PHE A 118 33.53 -9.69 -24.13
CA PHE A 118 33.61 -10.80 -23.17
C PHE A 118 32.46 -11.80 -23.27
N GLY A 119 31.59 -11.70 -24.28
CA GLY A 119 30.51 -12.64 -24.54
C GLY A 119 29.30 -12.51 -23.62
N ARG A 120 29.23 -11.45 -22.81
CA ARG A 120 28.11 -11.18 -21.91
C ARG A 120 26.93 -10.57 -22.67
N LYS A 121 25.72 -10.80 -22.18
CA LYS A 121 24.47 -10.31 -22.80
C LYS A 121 23.76 -9.22 -21.98
N ALA A 122 24.14 -9.07 -20.73
CA ALA A 122 23.54 -8.18 -19.74
C ALA A 122 24.61 -7.66 -18.78
N PHE A 123 24.34 -6.52 -18.14
CA PHE A 123 25.13 -5.98 -17.03
C PHE A 123 24.91 -6.76 -15.73
N TYR A 124 23.72 -7.35 -15.60
CA TYR A 124 23.31 -8.17 -14.46
C TYR A 124 23.08 -9.62 -14.86
N GLU A 125 23.68 -10.57 -14.14
CA GLU A 125 23.48 -12.00 -14.36
C GLU A 125 23.22 -12.73 -13.04
N THR A 126 22.20 -13.57 -12.98
CA THR A 126 21.91 -14.43 -11.81
C THR A 126 22.62 -15.77 -11.96
N ALA A 127 23.21 -16.31 -10.90
CA ALA A 127 23.80 -17.66 -10.95
C ALA A 127 22.72 -18.75 -11.11
N ASP A 128 23.01 -19.79 -11.89
CA ASP A 128 22.11 -20.95 -12.11
C ASP A 128 22.02 -21.91 -10.90
N THR A 129 22.69 -21.62 -9.78
CA THR A 129 22.78 -22.54 -8.63
C THR A 129 21.59 -22.46 -7.67
N GLY A 130 20.53 -21.72 -8.01
CA GLY A 130 19.45 -21.37 -7.07
C GLY A 130 19.84 -20.25 -6.08
N ASP A 131 21.14 -19.91 -6.01
CA ASP A 131 21.62 -18.69 -5.38
C ASP A 131 21.43 -17.52 -6.34
N THR A 132 20.52 -16.65 -5.98
CA THR A 132 20.16 -15.36 -6.59
C THR A 132 21.27 -14.30 -6.48
N THR A 133 22.53 -14.71 -6.52
CA THR A 133 23.66 -13.79 -6.57
C THR A 133 23.65 -13.12 -7.92
N VAL A 134 23.34 -11.83 -7.95
CA VAL A 134 23.45 -10.99 -9.15
C VAL A 134 24.92 -10.63 -9.32
N TYR A 135 25.53 -11.00 -10.43
CA TYR A 135 26.86 -10.53 -10.79
C TYR A 135 26.74 -9.22 -11.56
N VAL A 136 27.55 -8.24 -11.16
CA VAL A 136 27.63 -6.92 -11.78
C VAL A 136 28.94 -6.81 -12.54
N TRP A 137 28.86 -6.35 -13.78
CA TRP A 137 30.03 -6.21 -14.63
C TRP A 137 30.67 -4.80 -14.53
N LEU A 138 31.99 -4.76 -14.29
CA LEU A 138 32.69 -3.53 -13.85
C LEU A 138 33.50 -2.80 -14.95
N GLY A 139 33.39 -3.16 -16.24
CA GLY A 139 34.08 -2.42 -17.31
C GLY A 139 35.29 -3.10 -17.96
N ALA A 140 35.95 -4.04 -17.24
CA ALA A 140 37.26 -4.59 -17.63
C ALA A 140 37.32 -6.13 -17.66
N GLY A 141 36.19 -6.81 -17.87
CA GLY A 141 36.10 -8.28 -17.78
C GLY A 141 36.00 -8.80 -16.35
N GLN A 142 36.02 -7.89 -15.37
CA GLN A 142 35.75 -8.18 -13.97
C GLN A 142 34.24 -8.24 -13.73
N VAL A 143 33.84 -9.21 -12.92
CA VAL A 143 32.50 -9.31 -12.33
C VAL A 143 32.64 -9.31 -10.83
N ALA A 144 31.73 -8.63 -10.15
CA ALA A 144 31.60 -8.70 -8.69
C ALA A 144 30.22 -9.24 -8.34
N PRO A 145 30.11 -10.15 -7.35
CA PRO A 145 28.81 -10.50 -6.81
C PRO A 145 28.23 -9.27 -6.11
N TYR A 146 27.06 -8.82 -6.56
CA TYR A 146 26.25 -7.89 -5.80
C TYR A 146 25.76 -8.60 -4.55
N ARG A 147 26.20 -8.07 -3.41
CA ARG A 147 25.67 -8.43 -2.11
C ARG A 147 24.76 -7.28 -1.71
N PRO A 148 23.42 -7.43 -1.85
CA PRO A 148 22.54 -6.42 -1.31
C PRO A 148 22.88 -6.22 0.17
N ASP A 149 22.91 -4.97 0.60
CA ASP A 149 22.95 -4.67 2.02
C ASP A 149 21.84 -5.48 2.70
N PRO A 150 22.11 -6.19 3.81
CA PRO A 150 21.08 -6.89 4.57
C PRO A 150 19.89 -5.99 4.94
N GLU A 151 20.10 -4.68 4.99
CA GLU A 151 19.06 -3.69 5.20
C GLU A 151 18.11 -3.49 4.00
N PHE A 152 18.51 -3.86 2.78
CA PHE A 152 17.68 -3.83 1.56
C PHE A 152 16.83 -5.10 1.41
N LEU A 153 16.09 -5.42 2.47
CA LEU A 153 15.09 -6.48 2.45
C LEU A 153 13.81 -5.91 1.82
N THR A 154 13.55 -6.25 0.55
CA THR A 154 12.28 -5.93 -0.13
C THR A 154 11.33 -7.12 -0.08
N PRO A 155 10.00 -6.95 -0.20
CA PRO A 155 9.08 -8.08 -0.27
C PRO A 155 9.40 -9.05 -1.41
N THR A 156 9.88 -8.55 -2.55
CA THR A 156 10.32 -9.40 -3.68
C THR A 156 11.58 -10.19 -3.36
N ASN A 157 12.56 -9.59 -2.68
CA ASN A 157 13.79 -10.28 -2.27
C ASN A 157 13.48 -11.31 -1.17
N MET A 158 12.64 -10.96 -0.19
CA MET A 158 12.14 -11.88 0.82
C MET A 158 11.51 -13.11 0.17
N ALA A 159 10.55 -12.93 -0.74
CA ALA A 159 9.86 -14.03 -1.39
C ALA A 159 10.78 -14.95 -2.22
N ARG A 160 12.00 -14.49 -2.57
CA ARG A 160 13.01 -15.26 -3.29
C ARG A 160 14.04 -15.95 -2.38
N HIS A 161 14.35 -15.38 -1.21
CA HIS A 161 15.51 -15.79 -0.40
C HIS A 161 15.15 -16.31 0.99
N CYS A 162 14.02 -15.86 1.54
CA CYS A 162 13.56 -16.31 2.84
C CYS A 162 12.82 -17.64 2.70
N PRO A 163 13.05 -18.63 3.59
CA PRO A 163 12.29 -19.87 3.60
C PRO A 163 10.78 -19.60 3.68
N GLU A 164 10.02 -20.11 2.71
CA GLU A 164 8.56 -20.14 2.76
C GLU A 164 8.13 -21.33 3.62
N VAL A 165 7.58 -21.07 4.80
CA VAL A 165 7.24 -22.11 5.80
C VAL A 165 5.78 -22.55 5.72
N GLU A 166 4.91 -21.74 5.11
CA GLU A 166 3.49 -22.02 4.91
C GLU A 166 2.98 -21.21 3.71
N ARG A 167 2.06 -21.75 2.93
CA ARG A 167 1.50 -21.08 1.74
C ARG A 167 0.07 -21.50 1.43
N ASN A 168 -0.73 -20.54 0.95
CA ASN A 168 -1.92 -20.81 0.16
C ASN A 168 -1.94 -19.98 -1.14
N ALA A 169 -3.10 -19.86 -1.79
CA ALA A 169 -3.23 -19.14 -3.06
C ALA A 169 -3.11 -17.60 -2.93
N ASP A 170 -3.32 -17.06 -1.73
CA ASP A 170 -3.48 -15.62 -1.50
C ASP A 170 -2.36 -14.99 -0.66
N ALA A 171 -1.69 -15.79 0.18
CA ALA A 171 -0.59 -15.34 1.03
C ALA A 171 0.36 -16.49 1.42
N SER A 172 1.55 -16.12 1.87
CA SER A 172 2.59 -17.03 2.35
C SER A 172 3.16 -16.53 3.68
N VAL A 173 3.64 -17.43 4.54
CA VAL A 173 4.46 -17.10 5.71
C VAL A 173 5.92 -17.41 5.40
N TYR A 174 6.78 -16.42 5.62
CA TYR A 174 8.22 -16.51 5.44
C TYR A 174 8.93 -16.45 6.78
N ASP A 175 10.03 -17.19 6.91
CA ASP A 175 10.98 -17.04 8.02
C ASP A 175 12.03 -15.97 7.65
N LEU A 176 12.03 -14.85 8.36
CA LEU A 176 12.99 -13.77 8.14
C LEU A 176 14.30 -13.97 8.92
N GLY A 177 14.43 -15.05 9.69
CA GLY A 177 15.49 -15.26 10.66
C GLY A 177 15.26 -14.50 11.97
N ASP A 178 16.11 -14.79 12.97
CA ASP A 178 16.06 -14.19 14.31
C ASP A 178 14.74 -14.43 15.06
N GLY A 179 14.00 -15.49 14.69
CA GLY A 179 12.69 -15.79 15.24
C GLY A 179 11.59 -14.86 14.73
N VAL A 180 11.81 -14.06 13.68
CA VAL A 180 10.79 -13.18 13.10
C VAL A 180 10.18 -13.83 11.87
N PHE A 181 8.85 -13.96 11.87
CA PHE A 181 8.09 -14.44 10.70
C PHE A 181 7.47 -13.27 9.93
N CYS A 182 7.10 -13.48 8.68
CA CYS A 182 6.42 -12.49 7.87
C CYS A 182 5.26 -13.09 7.08
N VAL A 183 4.06 -12.52 7.19
CA VAL A 183 2.96 -12.79 6.25
C VAL A 183 3.13 -11.88 5.04
N GLY A 184 3.45 -12.47 3.88
CA GLY A 184 3.48 -11.79 2.59
C GLY A 184 2.21 -12.05 1.80
N ILE A 185 1.40 -11.01 1.57
CA ILE A 185 0.16 -11.08 0.80
C ILE A 185 0.49 -11.02 -0.69
N HIS A 186 -0.02 -11.95 -1.49
CA HIS A 186 0.23 -12.02 -2.94
C HIS A 186 -1.02 -12.33 -3.77
N SER A 187 -2.22 -12.25 -3.17
CA SER A 187 -3.48 -12.23 -3.90
C SER A 187 -3.51 -11.07 -4.90
N LYS A 188 -4.42 -11.11 -5.88
CA LYS A 188 -4.50 -10.05 -6.90
C LYS A 188 -4.72 -8.67 -6.23
N MET A 189 -3.80 -7.73 -6.46
CA MET A 189 -3.75 -6.41 -5.80
C MET A 189 -3.66 -6.47 -4.26
N ASN A 190 -3.25 -7.61 -3.71
CA ASN A 190 -3.16 -7.89 -2.28
C ASN A 190 -4.49 -7.69 -1.54
N VAL A 191 -5.61 -8.03 -2.19
CA VAL A 191 -6.95 -7.99 -1.61
C VAL A 191 -7.07 -8.95 -0.41
N LEU A 192 -7.68 -8.47 0.68
CA LEU A 192 -7.87 -9.22 1.93
C LEU A 192 -9.10 -10.14 1.84
N GLY A 193 -8.93 -11.30 1.22
CA GLY A 193 -9.93 -12.37 1.18
C GLY A 193 -9.75 -13.43 2.28
N PRO A 194 -10.60 -14.46 2.32
CA PRO A 194 -10.52 -15.54 3.31
C PRO A 194 -9.15 -16.23 3.38
N GLY A 195 -8.46 -16.42 2.24
CA GLY A 195 -7.13 -17.02 2.21
C GLY A 195 -6.07 -16.15 2.90
N VAL A 196 -6.19 -14.82 2.81
CA VAL A 196 -5.32 -13.92 3.57
C VAL A 196 -5.62 -14.00 5.06
N MET A 197 -6.90 -13.99 5.44
CA MET A 197 -7.30 -14.11 6.85
C MET A 197 -6.74 -15.39 7.49
N GLU A 198 -6.85 -16.52 6.80
CA GLU A 198 -6.26 -17.79 7.24
C GLU A 198 -4.76 -17.66 7.51
N MET A 199 -4.02 -17.00 6.61
CA MET A 199 -2.57 -16.82 6.74
C MET A 199 -2.17 -15.83 7.83
N LEU A 200 -3.02 -14.83 8.15
CA LEU A 200 -2.82 -13.97 9.32
C LEU A 200 -2.90 -14.78 10.61
N TYR A 201 -3.89 -15.67 10.75
CA TYR A 201 -3.98 -16.59 11.89
C TYR A 201 -2.78 -17.52 11.98
N LYS A 202 -2.45 -18.22 10.88
CA LYS A 202 -1.32 -19.15 10.84
C LYS A 202 0.01 -18.46 11.14
N GLY A 203 0.22 -17.26 10.59
CA GLY A 203 1.43 -16.46 10.85
C GLY A 203 1.55 -16.04 12.31
N ALA A 204 0.46 -15.53 12.90
CA ALA A 204 0.45 -15.16 14.31
C ALA A 204 0.65 -16.38 15.24
N ASP A 205 -0.03 -17.51 14.96
CA ASP A 205 0.11 -18.75 15.73
C ASP A 205 1.53 -19.32 15.64
N ARG A 206 2.17 -19.24 14.47
CA ARG A 206 3.57 -19.67 14.30
C ARG A 206 4.51 -18.77 15.10
N ALA A 207 4.37 -17.45 14.94
CA ALA A 207 5.21 -16.49 15.63
C ALA A 207 5.11 -16.62 17.16
N GLU A 208 3.92 -16.89 17.71
CA GLU A 208 3.75 -17.15 19.15
C GLU A 208 4.37 -18.45 19.65
N ARG A 209 4.44 -19.49 18.80
CA ARG A 209 4.95 -20.81 19.18
C ARG A 209 6.45 -20.94 19.02
N GLU A 210 7.01 -20.28 18.02
CA GLU A 210 8.37 -20.57 17.53
C GLU A 210 9.24 -19.34 17.36
N GLY A 211 8.66 -18.15 17.46
CA GLY A 211 9.32 -16.89 17.17
C GLY A 211 9.24 -15.88 18.30
N VAL A 212 9.64 -14.67 17.95
CA VAL A 212 9.59 -13.48 18.81
C VAL A 212 8.69 -12.39 18.24
N GLY A 213 8.15 -12.55 17.03
CA GLY A 213 7.19 -11.62 16.45
C GLY A 213 6.91 -11.83 14.97
N LEU A 214 6.05 -10.96 14.44
CA LEU A 214 5.46 -11.08 13.12
C LEU A 214 5.54 -9.76 12.37
N VAL A 215 5.90 -9.82 11.09
CA VAL A 215 5.71 -8.72 10.15
C VAL A 215 4.57 -9.06 9.19
N VAL A 216 3.79 -8.06 8.77
CA VAL A 216 2.80 -8.21 7.70
C VAL A 216 3.13 -7.23 6.57
N THR A 217 3.18 -7.71 5.33
CA THR A 217 3.48 -6.90 4.14
C THR A 217 2.71 -7.40 2.91
N GLY A 218 2.58 -6.54 1.89
CA GLY A 218 2.20 -6.95 0.54
C GLY A 218 3.42 -7.33 -0.31
N ILE A 219 3.23 -8.21 -1.29
CA ILE A 219 4.19 -8.52 -2.36
C ILE A 219 3.68 -7.85 -3.64
N GLY A 220 4.55 -7.11 -4.34
CA GLY A 220 4.19 -6.36 -5.55
C GLY A 220 4.20 -4.84 -5.30
N GLU A 221 3.27 -4.12 -5.94
CA GLU A 221 3.27 -2.64 -5.97
C GLU A 221 2.63 -1.98 -4.75
N HIS A 222 1.81 -2.72 -3.99
CA HIS A 222 1.03 -2.17 -2.90
C HIS A 222 1.09 -3.07 -1.68
N PHE A 223 0.90 -2.48 -0.49
CA PHE A 223 0.62 -3.25 0.70
C PHE A 223 -0.70 -4.02 0.54
N SER A 224 -1.82 -3.31 0.35
CA SER A 224 -3.12 -3.91 0.04
C SER A 224 -4.16 -2.83 -0.31
N VAL A 225 -5.07 -3.16 -1.23
CA VAL A 225 -6.22 -2.32 -1.59
C VAL A 225 -7.46 -2.57 -0.72
N GLY A 226 -7.35 -3.41 0.31
CA GLY A 226 -8.42 -3.69 1.28
C GLY A 226 -9.26 -4.93 0.95
N PHE A 227 -10.49 -4.96 1.46
CA PHE A 227 -11.40 -6.10 1.34
C PHE A 227 -11.91 -6.29 -0.09
N ASN A 228 -12.28 -7.54 -0.43
CA ASN A 228 -12.79 -7.88 -1.75
C ASN A 228 -14.23 -7.36 -1.95
N LEU A 229 -14.37 -6.23 -2.64
CA LEU A 229 -15.67 -5.62 -2.94
C LEU A 229 -16.59 -6.53 -3.77
N GLN A 230 -16.02 -7.32 -4.68
CA GLN A 230 -16.78 -8.27 -5.50
C GLN A 230 -17.34 -9.41 -4.65
N LEU A 231 -16.55 -9.92 -3.70
CA LEU A 231 -17.00 -10.91 -2.72
C LEU A 231 -18.11 -10.34 -1.84
N PHE A 232 -17.96 -9.10 -1.36
CA PHE A 232 -18.98 -8.44 -0.55
C PHE A 232 -20.31 -8.31 -1.30
N LEU A 233 -20.28 -7.83 -2.55
CA LEU A 233 -21.48 -7.70 -3.37
C LEU A 233 -22.13 -9.06 -3.69
N MET A 234 -21.31 -10.12 -3.84
CA MET A 234 -21.81 -11.48 -4.02
C MET A 234 -22.55 -11.99 -2.77
N MET A 235 -21.99 -11.76 -1.57
CA MET A 235 -22.64 -12.11 -0.30
C MET A 235 -23.96 -11.34 -0.10
N ILE A 236 -23.99 -10.04 -0.43
CA ILE A 236 -25.25 -9.27 -0.44
C ILE A 236 -26.29 -9.93 -1.36
N GLY A 237 -25.86 -10.40 -2.54
CA GLY A 237 -26.70 -11.01 -3.55
C GLY A 237 -27.33 -12.34 -3.16
N THR A 238 -26.80 -13.07 -2.16
CA THR A 238 -27.43 -14.30 -1.65
C THR A 238 -28.69 -13.99 -0.83
N GLY A 239 -28.78 -12.78 -0.26
CA GLY A 239 -29.84 -12.37 0.65
C GLY A 239 -29.71 -12.94 2.07
N ASP A 240 -28.65 -13.71 2.35
CA ASP A 240 -28.35 -14.23 3.68
C ASP A 240 -27.52 -13.21 4.48
N PHE A 241 -28.24 -12.31 5.16
CA PHE A 241 -27.60 -11.24 5.93
C PHE A 241 -26.92 -11.75 7.20
N ASP A 242 -27.32 -12.90 7.74
CA ASP A 242 -26.65 -13.50 8.89
C ASP A 242 -25.26 -14.02 8.49
N GLU A 243 -25.17 -14.68 7.33
CA GLU A 243 -23.88 -15.10 6.74
C GLU A 243 -22.99 -13.89 6.43
N LEU A 244 -23.55 -12.79 5.89
CA LEU A 244 -22.80 -11.56 5.65
C LEU A 244 -22.23 -10.97 6.94
N LEU A 245 -23.02 -10.93 8.02
CA LEU A 245 -22.56 -10.45 9.33
C LEU A 245 -21.48 -11.37 9.91
N MET A 246 -21.62 -12.68 9.77
CA MET A 246 -20.59 -13.65 10.16
C MET A 246 -19.29 -13.44 9.38
N GLY A 247 -19.37 -13.24 8.07
CA GLY A 247 -18.21 -12.95 7.22
C GLY A 247 -17.51 -11.63 7.59
N GLY A 248 -18.30 -10.57 7.84
CA GLY A 248 -17.77 -9.29 8.32
C GLY A 248 -17.09 -9.42 9.69
N LYS A 249 -17.70 -10.19 10.60
CA LYS A 249 -17.11 -10.45 11.91
C LYS A 249 -15.82 -11.28 11.81
N ALA A 250 -15.79 -12.31 10.97
CA ALA A 250 -14.59 -13.11 10.73
C ALA A 250 -13.44 -12.26 10.16
N PHE A 251 -13.75 -11.31 9.27
CA PHE A 251 -12.76 -10.34 8.79
C PHE A 251 -12.22 -9.48 9.93
N GLN A 252 -13.10 -8.85 10.71
CA GLN A 252 -12.71 -8.02 11.86
C GLN A 252 -11.87 -8.82 12.89
N ASP A 253 -12.29 -10.04 13.21
CA ASP A 253 -11.58 -10.93 14.14
C ASP A 253 -10.20 -11.32 13.63
N SER A 254 -10.02 -11.50 12.31
CA SER A 254 -8.71 -11.77 11.71
C SER A 254 -7.71 -10.62 11.88
N LEU A 255 -8.20 -9.37 11.89
CA LEU A 255 -7.36 -8.20 12.14
C LEU A 255 -7.07 -8.05 13.64
N LEU A 256 -8.09 -8.24 14.48
CA LEU A 256 -7.94 -8.21 15.95
C LEU A 256 -7.04 -9.34 16.47
N ARG A 257 -6.96 -10.48 15.78
CA ARG A 257 -5.99 -11.55 16.07
C ARG A 257 -4.56 -11.04 16.09
N LEU A 258 -4.22 -10.08 15.23
CA LEU A 258 -2.90 -9.44 15.20
C LEU A 258 -2.72 -8.52 16.42
N ARG A 259 -3.73 -7.70 16.72
CA ARG A 259 -3.71 -6.74 17.84
C ARG A 259 -3.46 -7.39 19.20
N TYR A 260 -3.99 -8.60 19.39
CA TYR A 260 -3.90 -9.33 20.66
C TYR A 260 -2.96 -10.54 20.57
N ALA A 261 -2.08 -10.58 19.57
CA ALA A 261 -1.05 -11.60 19.50
C ALA A 261 -0.08 -11.49 20.69
N LYS A 262 0.40 -12.63 21.19
CA LYS A 262 1.32 -12.67 22.34
C LYS A 262 2.74 -12.25 22.01
N VAL A 263 3.01 -11.96 20.75
CA VAL A 263 4.27 -11.46 20.21
C VAL A 263 3.97 -10.19 19.41
N PRO A 264 4.93 -9.24 19.32
CA PRO A 264 4.72 -8.01 18.59
C PRO A 264 4.44 -8.26 17.10
N VAL A 265 3.48 -7.52 16.56
CA VAL A 265 3.13 -7.51 15.14
C VAL A 265 3.39 -6.14 14.53
N VAL A 266 4.16 -6.08 13.45
CA VAL A 266 4.49 -4.82 12.76
C VAL A 266 4.02 -4.87 11.30
N ALA A 267 3.34 -3.83 10.83
CA ALA A 267 2.96 -3.71 9.42
C ALA A 267 4.03 -2.93 8.63
N ALA A 268 4.48 -3.51 7.51
CA ALA A 268 5.37 -2.88 6.54
C ALA A 268 4.55 -2.33 5.37
N THR A 269 4.14 -1.06 5.43
CA THR A 269 3.17 -0.46 4.50
C THR A 269 3.82 0.39 3.42
N PHE A 270 3.33 0.29 2.20
CA PHE A 270 3.79 1.03 1.03
C PHE A 270 2.72 1.03 -0.06
N GLY A 271 2.83 1.90 -1.06
CA GLY A 271 1.85 2.03 -2.14
C GLY A 271 0.44 2.24 -1.58
N TYR A 272 -0.55 1.55 -2.15
CA TYR A 272 -1.91 1.57 -1.60
C TYR A 272 -2.01 0.76 -0.30
N THR A 273 -2.52 1.42 0.74
CA THR A 273 -2.89 0.87 2.04
C THR A 273 -4.31 1.34 2.36
N LEU A 274 -5.30 0.79 1.65
CA LEU A 274 -6.66 1.34 1.61
C LEU A 274 -7.69 0.44 2.30
N GLY A 275 -8.67 1.08 2.93
CA GLY A 275 -9.80 0.45 3.60
C GLY A 275 -9.35 -0.59 4.63
N GLY A 276 -9.81 -1.83 4.49
CA GLY A 276 -9.40 -2.95 5.34
C GLY A 276 -7.87 -3.13 5.51
N ALA A 277 -7.05 -2.69 4.56
CA ALA A 277 -5.60 -2.69 4.71
C ALA A 277 -5.09 -1.62 5.69
N CYS A 278 -5.70 -0.43 5.67
CA CYS A 278 -5.45 0.60 6.68
C CYS A 278 -5.92 0.10 8.05
N GLU A 279 -7.06 -0.60 8.12
CA GLU A 279 -7.54 -1.22 9.37
C GLU A 279 -6.56 -2.28 9.90
N LEU A 280 -6.05 -3.16 9.03
CA LEU A 280 -5.01 -4.14 9.38
C LEU A 280 -3.78 -3.43 9.97
N ALA A 281 -3.26 -2.42 9.28
CA ALA A 281 -2.10 -1.67 9.74
C ALA A 281 -2.35 -0.98 11.09
N MET A 282 -3.57 -0.46 11.33
CA MET A 282 -3.94 0.19 12.59
C MET A 282 -4.04 -0.79 13.77
N HIS A 283 -4.30 -2.08 13.50
CA HIS A 283 -4.35 -3.14 14.49
C HIS A 283 -2.99 -3.74 14.85
N CYS A 284 -1.95 -3.52 14.03
CA CYS A 284 -0.58 -3.87 14.39
C CYS A 284 -0.04 -2.98 15.53
N ASP A 285 0.98 -3.47 16.25
CA ASP A 285 1.61 -2.76 17.36
C ASP A 285 2.37 -1.52 16.90
N ARG A 286 3.03 -1.63 15.74
CA ARG A 286 3.69 -0.54 15.01
C ARG A 286 3.45 -0.66 13.50
N VAL A 287 3.56 0.46 12.82
CA VAL A 287 3.62 0.54 11.36
C VAL A 287 4.97 1.12 10.97
N VAL A 288 5.65 0.48 10.02
CA VAL A 288 6.72 1.08 9.25
C VAL A 288 6.15 1.42 7.87
N ALA A 289 6.04 2.70 7.56
CA ALA A 289 5.45 3.19 6.32
C ALA A 289 6.51 3.76 5.38
N SER A 290 6.38 3.51 4.07
CA SER A 290 7.02 4.34 3.05
C SER A 290 6.57 5.79 3.19
N ALA A 291 7.46 6.76 2.96
CA ALA A 291 7.09 8.17 2.91
C ALA A 291 5.96 8.44 1.90
N GLU A 292 5.93 7.68 0.80
CA GLU A 292 4.93 7.77 -0.27
C GLU A 292 3.71 6.85 -0.06
N THR A 293 3.55 6.24 1.12
CA THR A 293 2.37 5.40 1.39
C THR A 293 1.08 6.20 1.23
N TYR A 294 0.19 5.67 0.38
CA TYR A 294 -1.13 6.21 0.12
C TYR A 294 -2.16 5.44 0.97
N ILE A 295 -2.54 6.04 2.10
CA ILE A 295 -3.25 5.35 3.21
C ILE A 295 -4.55 6.04 3.59
N GLY A 296 -5.60 5.26 3.81
CA GLY A 296 -6.85 5.79 4.37
C GLY A 296 -8.03 4.85 4.26
N LEU A 297 -9.20 5.40 4.61
CA LEU A 297 -10.45 4.66 4.78
C LEU A 297 -11.56 5.24 3.86
N PRO A 298 -11.55 4.90 2.55
CA PRO A 298 -12.47 5.46 1.56
C PRO A 298 -13.82 4.72 1.45
N GLU A 299 -14.20 3.89 2.43
CA GLU A 299 -15.37 3.00 2.42
C GLU A 299 -16.70 3.72 2.10
N VAL A 300 -16.83 4.98 2.50
CA VAL A 300 -18.02 5.80 2.19
C VAL A 300 -18.25 5.94 0.67
N GLY A 301 -17.17 5.88 -0.12
CA GLY A 301 -17.22 5.92 -1.58
C GLY A 301 -17.88 4.69 -2.21
N VAL A 302 -17.97 3.58 -1.46
CA VAL A 302 -18.69 2.36 -1.86
C VAL A 302 -19.96 2.12 -1.04
N GLY A 303 -20.37 3.09 -0.21
CA GLY A 303 -21.64 3.06 0.52
C GLY A 303 -21.61 2.31 1.86
N ILE A 304 -20.43 2.01 2.39
CA ILE A 304 -20.24 1.36 3.71
C ILE A 304 -19.34 2.21 4.61
N ILE A 305 -19.06 1.72 5.82
CA ILE A 305 -18.12 2.32 6.76
C ILE A 305 -16.92 1.39 6.97
N PRO A 306 -15.79 1.89 7.51
CA PRO A 306 -14.71 1.04 7.99
C PRO A 306 -15.19 0.22 9.19
N ALA A 307 -15.23 -1.10 9.03
CA ALA A 307 -15.83 -2.03 9.98
C ALA A 307 -14.94 -3.23 10.36
N GLY A 308 -13.70 -3.24 9.89
CA GLY A 308 -12.65 -4.11 10.43
C GLY A 308 -12.07 -3.57 11.75
N GLY A 309 -12.75 -2.65 12.44
CA GLY A 309 -12.27 -1.96 13.64
C GLY A 309 -11.76 -0.53 13.38
N GLY A 310 -11.80 -0.05 12.13
CA GLY A 310 -11.22 1.22 11.74
C GLY A 310 -11.90 2.44 12.36
N THR A 311 -13.23 2.48 12.37
CA THR A 311 -14.00 3.60 12.93
C THR A 311 -13.74 3.75 14.44
N SER A 312 -13.76 2.62 15.14
CA SER A 312 -13.56 2.49 16.59
C SER A 312 -12.12 2.78 16.99
N THR A 313 -11.15 2.31 16.21
CA THR A 313 -9.72 2.57 16.45
C THR A 313 -9.39 4.05 16.28
N MET A 314 -9.93 4.71 15.26
CA MET A 314 -9.75 6.16 15.08
C MET A 314 -10.38 6.95 16.22
N LEU A 315 -11.59 6.56 16.68
CA LEU A 315 -12.21 7.17 17.86
C LEU A 315 -11.31 7.02 19.09
N TYR A 316 -10.86 5.80 19.38
CA TYR A 316 -9.99 5.51 20.51
C TYR A 316 -8.70 6.33 20.48
N ARG A 317 -8.00 6.38 19.34
CA ARG A 317 -6.78 7.18 19.18
C ARG A 317 -7.04 8.66 19.39
N ALA A 318 -8.13 9.19 18.81
CA ALA A 318 -8.48 10.59 18.93
C ALA A 318 -8.77 10.98 20.38
N LEU A 319 -9.52 10.16 21.12
CA LEU A 319 -9.84 10.40 22.52
C LEU A 319 -8.64 10.19 23.45
N SER A 320 -7.80 9.20 23.19
CA SER A 320 -6.62 8.90 24.04
C SER A 320 -5.54 9.98 23.99
N SER A 321 -5.52 10.78 22.92
CA SER A 321 -4.59 11.91 22.78
C SER A 321 -5.05 13.18 23.52
N LEU A 322 -6.26 13.19 24.08
CA LEU A 322 -6.81 14.36 24.74
C LEU A 322 -6.24 14.55 26.16
N PRO A 323 -5.98 15.81 26.57
CA PRO A 323 -5.72 16.10 27.97
C PRO A 323 -6.91 15.70 28.86
N PRO A 324 -6.66 15.41 30.15
CA PRO A 324 -7.75 15.21 31.11
C PRO A 324 -8.73 16.40 31.10
N ASN A 325 -10.03 16.10 31.13
CA ASN A 325 -11.14 17.07 31.12
C ASN A 325 -11.28 17.93 29.85
N ALA A 326 -10.57 17.63 28.76
CA ALA A 326 -10.80 18.29 27.48
C ALA A 326 -12.19 17.94 26.90
N ASP A 327 -12.82 18.87 26.18
CA ASP A 327 -14.03 18.56 25.42
C ASP A 327 -13.69 17.51 24.34
N PRO A 328 -14.34 16.33 24.35
CA PRO A 328 -14.09 15.27 23.38
C PRO A 328 -14.62 15.60 21.99
N TYR A 329 -15.60 16.50 21.89
CA TYR A 329 -16.35 16.70 20.65
C TYR A 329 -15.48 17.15 19.46
N PRO A 330 -14.54 18.11 19.59
CA PRO A 330 -13.68 18.49 18.48
C PRO A 330 -12.82 17.33 17.93
N ALA A 331 -12.40 16.40 18.79
CA ALA A 331 -11.65 15.22 18.36
C ALA A 331 -12.54 14.23 17.60
N ILE A 332 -13.72 13.93 18.14
CA ILE A 332 -14.71 13.06 17.50
C ILE A 332 -15.14 13.64 16.14
N ARG A 333 -15.40 14.95 16.08
CA ARG A 333 -15.76 15.68 14.86
C ARG A 333 -14.69 15.57 13.78
N ARG A 334 -13.40 15.66 14.13
CA ARG A 334 -12.30 15.45 13.17
C ARG A 334 -12.26 14.02 12.62
N VAL A 335 -12.53 13.02 13.46
CA VAL A 335 -12.66 11.63 13.00
C VAL A 335 -13.86 11.50 12.05
N MET A 336 -15.00 12.09 12.41
CA MET A 336 -16.20 12.13 11.56
C MET A 336 -15.93 12.79 10.21
N GLU A 337 -15.20 13.91 10.17
CA GLU A 337 -14.81 14.57 8.93
C GLU A 337 -13.86 13.71 8.08
N THR A 338 -12.94 12.99 8.73
CA THR A 338 -11.97 12.14 8.01
C THR A 338 -12.68 10.95 7.36
N LEU A 339 -13.52 10.25 8.13
CA LEU A 339 -14.26 9.07 7.68
C LEU A 339 -15.42 9.44 6.76
N GLY A 340 -16.23 10.42 7.14
CA GLY A 340 -17.44 10.82 6.41
C GLY A 340 -17.16 11.39 5.02
N PHE A 341 -16.00 11.99 4.81
CA PHE A 341 -15.55 12.43 3.48
C PHE A 341 -14.62 11.43 2.79
N GLY A 342 -14.31 10.30 3.43
CA GLY A 342 -13.43 9.25 2.87
C GLY A 342 -12.04 9.79 2.53
N LYS A 343 -11.45 10.60 3.43
CA LYS A 343 -10.14 11.20 3.18
C LYS A 343 -9.07 10.11 3.09
N VAL A 344 -8.19 10.27 2.10
CA VAL A 344 -7.05 9.40 1.89
C VAL A 344 -5.80 10.27 1.89
N ALA A 345 -4.81 9.89 2.69
CA ALA A 345 -3.52 10.54 2.73
C ALA A 345 -2.70 10.15 1.50
N THR A 346 -2.05 11.15 0.90
CA THR A 346 -1.14 11.02 -0.24
C THR A 346 0.30 10.73 0.16
N SER A 347 0.59 10.72 1.46
CA SER A 347 1.89 10.42 2.05
C SER A 347 1.72 9.91 3.48
N ALA A 348 2.72 9.20 4.01
CA ALA A 348 2.69 8.77 5.41
C ALA A 348 2.62 9.95 6.40
N LEU A 349 3.27 11.08 6.08
CA LEU A 349 3.20 12.30 6.92
C LEU A 349 1.78 12.88 6.99
N GLU A 350 1.05 12.89 5.88
CA GLU A 350 -0.37 13.25 5.88
C GLU A 350 -1.21 12.18 6.61
N GLY A 351 -0.81 10.90 6.52
CA GLY A 351 -1.41 9.80 7.27
C GLY A 351 -1.34 9.99 8.79
N GLU A 352 -0.26 10.58 9.31
CA GLU A 352 -0.19 11.00 10.73
C GLU A 352 -1.20 12.11 11.05
N GLN A 353 -1.38 13.08 10.15
CA GLN A 353 -2.30 14.21 10.36
C GLN A 353 -3.76 13.76 10.40
N TYR A 354 -4.12 12.75 9.60
CA TYR A 354 -5.45 12.14 9.61
C TYR A 354 -5.64 11.08 10.70
N GLY A 355 -4.57 10.68 11.40
CA GLY A 355 -4.64 9.72 12.51
C GLY A 355 -4.61 8.24 12.10
N PHE A 356 -4.34 7.95 10.82
CA PHE A 356 -4.10 6.59 10.34
C PHE A 356 -2.77 6.04 10.86
N LEU A 357 -1.76 6.90 10.96
CA LEU A 357 -0.47 6.63 11.59
C LEU A 357 -0.33 7.45 12.89
N ARG A 358 0.40 6.92 13.86
CA ARG A 358 0.64 7.53 15.16
C ARG A 358 2.01 8.19 15.18
N LYS A 359 2.01 9.51 15.27
CA LYS A 359 3.23 10.30 15.39
C LYS A 359 4.06 9.89 16.61
N GLY A 360 5.33 9.58 16.38
CA GLY A 360 6.28 9.16 17.43
C GLY A 360 6.12 7.72 17.90
N VAL A 361 5.23 6.94 17.28
CA VAL A 361 5.06 5.50 17.55
C VAL A 361 5.28 4.69 16.27
N ASP A 362 4.72 5.15 15.15
CA ASP A 362 4.92 4.56 13.84
C ASP A 362 6.12 5.21 13.13
N THR A 363 6.84 4.44 12.32
CA THR A 363 8.10 4.85 11.67
C THR A 363 7.85 5.16 10.19
N ILE A 364 8.38 6.29 9.70
CA ILE A 364 8.32 6.66 8.28
C ILE A 364 9.72 6.53 7.67
N SER A 365 9.86 5.66 6.66
CA SER A 365 11.10 5.50 5.90
C SER A 365 10.99 6.20 4.55
N ILE A 366 11.99 7.04 4.24
CA ILE A 366 12.13 7.64 2.90
C ILE A 366 12.62 6.60 1.88
N ASN A 367 13.35 5.57 2.35
CA ASN A 367 13.83 4.50 1.48
C ASN A 367 12.85 3.32 1.51
N PRO A 368 12.11 3.04 0.40
CA PRO A 368 11.16 1.94 0.36
C PRO A 368 11.81 0.57 0.47
N ASP A 369 13.07 0.44 0.04
CA ASP A 369 13.79 -0.84 0.04
C ASP A 369 14.20 -1.28 1.46
N ARG A 370 14.09 -0.40 2.46
CA ARG A 370 14.41 -0.69 3.87
C ARG A 370 13.19 -0.95 4.75
N ILE A 371 11.96 -0.81 4.23
CA ILE A 371 10.74 -0.86 5.05
C ILE A 371 10.59 -2.20 5.76
N LEU A 372 10.77 -3.32 5.04
CA LEU A 372 10.58 -4.65 5.61
C LEU A 372 11.69 -4.99 6.62
N TRP A 373 12.93 -4.57 6.34
CA TRP A 373 14.02 -4.69 7.31
C TRP A 373 13.76 -3.88 8.57
N LEU A 374 13.35 -2.60 8.44
CA LEU A 374 13.00 -1.75 9.58
C LEU A 374 11.84 -2.36 10.38
N ALA A 375 10.82 -2.90 9.72
CA ALA A 375 9.72 -3.59 10.40
C ALA A 375 10.21 -4.80 11.20
N LYS A 376 11.15 -5.58 10.66
CA LYS A 376 11.82 -6.66 11.41
C LYS A 376 12.57 -6.11 12.63
N GLN A 377 13.30 -5.00 12.50
CA GLN A 377 14.00 -4.39 13.64
C GLN A 377 13.03 -3.88 14.71
N GLU A 378 11.89 -3.30 14.32
CA GLU A 378 10.84 -2.88 15.25
C GLU A 378 10.25 -4.07 16.02
N VAL A 379 10.03 -5.21 15.36
CA VAL A 379 9.63 -6.47 16.02
C VAL A 379 10.66 -6.88 17.07
N LEU A 380 11.94 -6.97 16.69
CA LEU A 380 13.01 -7.39 17.60
C LEU A 380 13.12 -6.46 18.79
N HIS A 381 13.07 -5.15 18.55
CA HIS A 381 13.12 -4.14 19.59
C HIS A 381 11.95 -4.26 20.58
N LEU A 382 10.72 -4.46 20.10
CA LEU A 382 9.55 -4.66 20.96
C LEU A 382 9.69 -5.94 21.79
N ALA A 383 10.15 -7.03 21.17
CA ALA A 383 10.35 -8.30 21.85
C ALA A 383 11.41 -8.19 22.97
N GLU A 384 12.54 -7.53 22.71
CA GLU A 384 13.59 -7.26 23.69
C GLU A 384 13.13 -6.39 24.86
N GLN A 385 12.16 -5.50 24.63
CA GLN A 385 11.53 -4.69 25.69
C GLN A 385 10.57 -5.47 26.59
N GLY A 386 10.37 -6.77 26.34
CA GLY A 386 9.45 -7.60 27.09
C GLY A 386 7.99 -7.34 26.70
N TYR A 387 7.72 -7.25 25.40
CA TYR A 387 6.37 -7.05 24.86
C TYR A 387 5.32 -7.93 25.54
N THR A 388 4.19 -7.31 25.87
CA THR A 388 2.97 -7.98 26.30
C THR A 388 1.80 -7.48 25.46
N PRO A 389 0.85 -8.35 25.05
CA PRO A 389 -0.32 -7.91 24.31
C PRO A 389 -1.07 -6.82 25.06
N PRO A 390 -1.60 -5.81 24.37
CA PRO A 390 -2.35 -4.74 25.00
C PRO A 390 -3.63 -5.29 25.62
N GLU A 391 -3.98 -4.79 26.81
CA GLU A 391 -5.32 -4.99 27.37
C GLU A 391 -6.36 -4.28 26.48
N GLU A 392 -7.57 -4.83 26.47
CA GLU A 392 -8.68 -4.18 25.77
C GLU A 392 -8.97 -2.83 26.42
N PRO A 393 -8.84 -1.71 25.67
CA PRO A 393 -9.08 -0.40 26.23
C PRO A 393 -10.58 -0.18 26.43
N LYS A 394 -10.90 0.67 27.39
CA LYS A 394 -12.24 1.21 27.57
C LYS A 394 -12.34 2.60 26.95
N VAL A 395 -13.48 2.88 26.34
CA VAL A 395 -13.76 4.13 25.65
C VAL A 395 -15.12 4.66 26.12
N MET A 396 -15.19 5.97 26.32
CA MET A 396 -16.45 6.62 26.68
C MET A 396 -17.39 6.65 25.47
N ALA A 397 -18.52 5.95 25.56
CA ALA A 397 -19.65 6.07 24.66
C ALA A 397 -20.52 7.24 25.11
N TYR A 398 -20.47 8.36 24.39
CA TYR A 398 -21.19 9.59 24.75
C TYR A 398 -22.68 9.59 24.37
N GLY A 399 -23.11 8.61 23.58
CA GLY A 399 -24.49 8.38 23.19
C GLY A 399 -25.14 9.59 22.52
N ASN A 400 -26.42 9.82 22.86
CA ASN A 400 -27.27 10.82 22.21
C ASN A 400 -26.70 12.25 22.22
N ALA A 401 -25.90 12.61 23.24
CA ALA A 401 -25.32 13.94 23.38
C ALA A 401 -24.36 14.29 22.22
N VAL A 402 -23.53 13.33 21.81
CA VAL A 402 -22.61 13.50 20.66
C VAL A 402 -23.32 13.20 19.35
N LEU A 403 -24.14 12.13 19.32
CA LEU A 403 -24.85 11.71 18.11
C LEU A 403 -25.71 12.84 17.54
N THR A 404 -26.51 13.51 18.37
CA THR A 404 -27.40 14.58 17.93
C THR A 404 -26.64 15.77 17.33
N ARG A 405 -25.50 16.14 17.93
CA ARG A 405 -24.65 17.23 17.41
C ARG A 405 -24.10 16.88 16.03
N LEU A 406 -23.58 15.67 15.85
CA LEU A 406 -23.07 15.20 14.55
C LEU A 406 -24.20 15.15 13.50
N LEU A 407 -25.38 14.63 13.86
CA LEU A 407 -26.52 14.57 12.94
C LEU A 407 -27.01 15.95 12.49
N ILE A 408 -26.99 16.95 13.37
CA ILE A 408 -27.32 18.34 13.00
C ILE A 408 -26.32 18.89 11.97
N GLU A 409 -25.02 18.66 12.17
CA GLU A 409 -23.99 19.09 11.21
C GLU A 409 -24.18 18.41 9.84
N LEU A 410 -24.41 17.09 9.84
CA LEU A 410 -24.70 16.33 8.61
C LEU A 410 -25.97 16.81 7.92
N HIS A 411 -27.02 17.13 8.69
CA HIS A 411 -28.26 17.66 8.15
C HIS A 411 -28.04 19.01 7.45
N ASN A 412 -27.22 19.89 8.03
CA ASN A 412 -26.86 21.17 7.44
C ASN A 412 -26.08 21.01 6.13
N LEU A 413 -25.11 20.08 6.09
CA LEU A 413 -24.37 19.75 4.87
C LEU A 413 -25.30 19.27 3.76
N LYS A 414 -26.24 18.39 4.10
CA LYS A 414 -27.25 17.87 3.17
C LYS A 414 -28.17 18.99 2.67
N ARG A 415 -28.67 19.84 3.56
CA ARG A 415 -29.52 21.00 3.21
C ARG A 415 -28.78 22.01 2.33
N GLY A 416 -27.47 22.13 2.52
CA GLY A 416 -26.58 22.94 1.68
C GLY A 416 -26.18 22.30 0.35
N ASN A 417 -26.66 21.10 0.02
CA ASN A 417 -26.27 20.32 -1.16
C ASN A 417 -24.77 19.99 -1.23
N PHE A 418 -24.07 19.94 -0.09
CA PHE A 418 -22.67 19.51 -0.03
C PHE A 418 -22.52 17.98 -0.04
N ILE A 419 -23.55 17.26 0.41
CA ILE A 419 -23.62 15.80 0.46
C ILE A 419 -24.98 15.32 -0.07
N THR A 420 -25.03 14.13 -0.67
CA THR A 420 -26.28 13.53 -1.15
C THR A 420 -27.14 12.97 -0.01
N GLU A 421 -28.36 12.51 -0.36
CA GLU A 421 -29.20 11.75 0.57
C GLU A 421 -28.49 10.51 1.12
N HIS A 422 -27.79 9.77 0.25
CA HIS A 422 -27.13 8.54 0.65
C HIS A 422 -25.81 8.79 1.38
N ASP A 423 -25.09 9.86 1.03
CA ASP A 423 -23.95 10.32 1.85
C ASP A 423 -24.41 10.61 3.28
N PHE A 424 -25.55 11.27 3.46
CA PHE A 424 -26.14 11.49 4.79
C PHE A 424 -26.49 10.16 5.47
N THR A 425 -27.07 9.18 4.77
CA THR A 425 -27.34 7.84 5.33
C THR A 425 -26.07 7.19 5.87
N VAL A 426 -25.02 7.08 5.06
CA VAL A 426 -23.76 6.42 5.44
C VAL A 426 -23.06 7.19 6.56
N ALA A 427 -22.94 8.51 6.43
CA ALA A 427 -22.30 9.37 7.43
C ALA A 427 -23.03 9.36 8.77
N SER A 428 -24.36 9.24 8.77
CA SER A 428 -25.14 9.10 10.02
C SER A 428 -24.80 7.81 10.76
N GLN A 429 -24.46 6.74 10.04
CA GLN A 429 -24.04 5.50 10.69
C GLN A 429 -22.62 5.57 11.25
N ILE A 430 -21.71 6.29 10.60
CA ILE A 430 -20.39 6.62 11.19
C ILE A 430 -20.61 7.41 12.49
N ALA A 431 -21.48 8.42 12.47
CA ALA A 431 -21.81 9.21 13.65
C ALA A 431 -22.38 8.34 14.79
N TYR A 432 -23.22 7.36 14.45
CA TYR A 432 -23.77 6.39 15.41
C TYR A 432 -22.67 5.56 16.09
N VAL A 433 -21.72 5.01 15.33
CA VAL A 433 -20.58 4.26 15.90
C VAL A 433 -19.70 5.19 16.74
N LEU A 434 -19.35 6.38 16.24
CA LEU A 434 -18.50 7.34 16.96
C LEU A 434 -19.11 7.84 18.27
N ALA A 435 -20.43 7.90 18.36
CA ALA A 435 -21.15 8.22 19.59
C ALA A 435 -21.19 7.05 20.59
N GLY A 436 -20.92 5.83 20.15
CA GLY A 436 -21.15 4.61 20.93
C GLY A 436 -22.64 4.30 21.03
N GLY A 437 -23.37 4.45 19.93
CA GLY A 437 -24.81 4.19 19.84
C GLY A 437 -25.69 5.33 20.33
N ASP A 438 -26.91 4.99 20.73
CA ASP A 438 -27.97 5.91 21.18
C ASP A 438 -28.17 5.88 22.70
N LEU A 439 -27.10 5.57 23.45
CA LEU A 439 -27.14 5.55 24.91
C LEU A 439 -27.66 6.89 25.47
N SER A 440 -28.51 6.80 26.50
CA SER A 440 -29.13 7.97 27.14
C SER A 440 -28.14 8.80 27.96
N GLN A 441 -27.02 8.21 28.37
CA GLN A 441 -25.99 8.86 29.17
C GLN A 441 -24.59 8.35 28.78
N PRO A 442 -23.54 9.20 28.95
CA PRO A 442 -22.17 8.77 28.73
C PRO A 442 -21.82 7.55 29.60
N THR A 443 -21.34 6.48 28.96
CA THR A 443 -21.00 5.22 29.62
C THR A 443 -19.66 4.72 29.13
N GLU A 444 -18.79 4.31 30.05
CA GLU A 444 -17.52 3.68 29.69
C GLU A 444 -17.77 2.25 29.20
N MET A 445 -17.36 1.94 27.97
CA MET A 445 -17.60 0.66 27.30
C MET A 445 -16.27 0.05 26.82
N PRO A 446 -16.13 -1.28 26.79
CA PRO A 446 -14.96 -1.92 26.17
C PRO A 446 -14.94 -1.61 24.67
N LEU A 447 -13.77 -1.56 24.04
CA LEU A 447 -13.65 -1.24 22.62
C LEU A 447 -14.41 -2.25 21.71
N SER A 448 -14.53 -3.51 22.14
CA SER A 448 -15.36 -4.54 21.49
C SER A 448 -16.83 -4.18 21.37
N TYR A 449 -17.36 -3.31 22.25
CA TYR A 449 -18.71 -2.78 22.08
C TYR A 449 -18.83 -1.98 20.78
N PHE A 450 -17.85 -1.12 20.49
CA PHE A 450 -17.85 -0.31 19.27
C PHE A 450 -17.59 -1.17 18.02
N TYR A 451 -16.73 -2.18 18.11
CA TYR A 451 -16.54 -3.16 17.04
C TYR A 451 -17.84 -3.88 16.66
N GLN A 452 -18.70 -4.20 17.63
CA GLN A 452 -20.02 -4.78 17.35
C GLN A 452 -20.95 -3.78 16.66
N LEU A 453 -20.93 -2.50 17.05
CA LEU A 453 -21.71 -1.45 16.37
C LEU A 453 -21.30 -1.31 14.90
N GLU A 454 -20.00 -1.40 14.59
CA GLU A 454 -19.52 -1.35 13.21
C GLU A 454 -20.12 -2.46 12.35
N ILE A 455 -20.09 -3.71 12.84
CA ILE A 455 -20.64 -4.87 12.14
C ILE A 455 -22.15 -4.74 11.94
N GLN A 456 -22.88 -4.29 12.96
CA GLN A 456 -24.33 -4.03 12.88
C GLN A 456 -24.65 -2.97 11.81
N VAL A 457 -23.92 -1.86 11.81
CA VAL A 457 -24.07 -0.78 10.84
C VAL A 457 -23.80 -1.26 9.42
N VAL A 458 -22.75 -2.05 9.21
CA VAL A 458 -22.46 -2.59 7.88
C VAL A 458 -23.57 -3.51 7.41
N GLY A 459 -24.15 -4.34 8.28
CA GLY A 459 -25.34 -5.13 7.96
C GLY A 459 -26.53 -4.28 7.52
N TYR A 460 -26.76 -3.14 8.18
CA TYR A 460 -27.79 -2.17 7.78
C TYR A 460 -27.49 -1.51 6.42
N LEU A 461 -26.24 -1.09 6.19
CA LEU A 461 -25.82 -0.43 4.95
C LEU A 461 -25.80 -1.40 3.76
N ALA A 462 -25.49 -2.67 4.00
CA ALA A 462 -25.54 -3.75 3.03
C ALA A 462 -26.97 -4.02 2.51
N GLN A 463 -28.01 -3.54 3.19
CA GLN A 463 -29.40 -3.64 2.75
C GLN A 463 -29.86 -2.44 1.91
N GLN A 464 -29.03 -1.40 1.75
CA GLN A 464 -29.44 -0.18 1.05
C GLN A 464 -29.20 -0.33 -0.47
N PRO A 465 -30.23 -0.18 -1.33
CA PRO A 465 -30.05 -0.32 -2.79
C PRO A 465 -29.00 0.64 -3.37
N LYS A 466 -28.93 1.87 -2.83
CA LYS A 466 -27.93 2.87 -3.25
C LYS A 466 -26.49 2.47 -2.91
N THR A 467 -26.29 1.67 -1.87
CA THR A 467 -24.98 1.09 -1.55
C THR A 467 -24.57 0.13 -2.66
N TRP A 468 -25.50 -0.72 -3.12
CA TRP A 468 -25.24 -1.67 -4.21
C TRP A 468 -24.87 -0.96 -5.50
N ASP A 469 -25.55 0.14 -5.82
CA ASP A 469 -25.23 0.98 -6.97
C ASP A 469 -23.81 1.56 -6.88
N ARG A 470 -23.38 2.03 -5.70
CA ARG A 470 -22.01 2.51 -5.49
C ARG A 470 -20.98 1.40 -5.70
N MET A 471 -21.23 0.21 -5.16
CA MET A 471 -20.32 -0.93 -5.31
C MET A 471 -20.21 -1.37 -6.77
N ARG A 472 -21.33 -1.51 -7.48
CA ARG A 472 -21.35 -1.87 -8.91
C ARG A 472 -20.62 -0.82 -9.74
N HIS A 473 -20.90 0.46 -9.52
CA HIS A 473 -20.24 1.54 -10.26
C HIS A 473 -18.73 1.59 -10.00
N MET A 474 -18.30 1.36 -8.76
CA MET A 474 -16.87 1.28 -8.42
C MET A 474 -16.20 0.11 -9.14
N LEU A 475 -16.82 -1.08 -9.16
CA LEU A 475 -16.28 -2.24 -9.87
C LEU A 475 -16.22 -2.04 -11.39
N GLU A 476 -17.20 -1.35 -11.97
CA GLU A 476 -17.27 -1.08 -13.41
C GLU A 476 -16.32 0.04 -13.87
N THR A 477 -16.18 1.11 -13.07
CA THR A 477 -15.54 2.36 -13.51
C THR A 477 -14.26 2.71 -12.76
N GLY A 478 -14.00 2.05 -11.62
CA GLY A 478 -12.93 2.41 -10.69
C GLY A 478 -13.13 3.76 -10.01
N LYS A 479 -14.35 4.32 -10.03
CA LYS A 479 -14.67 5.64 -9.47
C LYS A 479 -15.86 5.56 -8.51
N PRO A 480 -15.87 6.38 -7.43
CA PRO A 480 -17.04 6.49 -6.56
C PRO A 480 -18.26 7.06 -7.28
N LEU A 481 -19.43 6.48 -7.00
CA LEU A 481 -20.73 7.05 -7.39
C LEU A 481 -21.28 7.93 -6.26
N ARG A 482 -21.69 9.16 -6.57
CA ARG A 482 -22.41 10.04 -5.63
C ARG A 482 -23.89 10.10 -6.00
N ASN A 483 -24.70 9.29 -5.32
CA ASN A 483 -26.14 9.08 -5.53
C ASN A 483 -27.00 9.37 -4.29
#